data_AF-A0A0F8W3A0-F1
#
_entry.id   AF-A0A0F8W3A0-F1
#
_cell.length_a   1.000
_cell.length_b   1.000
_cell.length_c   1.000
_cell.angle_alpha   90.00
_cell.angle_beta   90.00
_cell.angle_gamma   90.00
#
_symmetry.space_group_name_H-M   'P 1'
#
loop_
_entity.id
_entity.type
_entity.pdbx_description
1 polymer ?
#
loop_
_entity_poly.entity_id
_entity_poly.type
_entity_poly.pdbx_seq_one_letter_code
_entity_poly.pdbx_strand_id
1 'polypeptide(L)'
;MGDEISKAMSGGANTGQTENLESILNRGYGDPRFYNLLRKMAILHGSKNKDYAQGGKQGHLGNFTRVSAIKKLYPGFDWSSPFGTAIDYMLKQLDAAMILYSVGRQSVTGENIPERLQDVAIYSGIATLLWQDEQMVPKINAKSERAPIFCDICGYFHPFQIEQCRKL
;
A
#
# COMPACT_ATOMS: atom_id res chain seq x y z
N MET A 1 10.23 10.91 55.61
CA MET A 1 10.40 11.83 54.46
C MET A 1 11.28 11.10 53.46
N GLY A 2 10.72 10.69 52.31
CA GLY A 2 11.42 10.06 51.17
C GLY A 2 11.54 8.53 51.30
N ASP A 3 10.50 7.74 51.06
CA ASP A 3 9.82 7.40 49.79
C ASP A 3 10.62 6.50 48.83
N GLU A 4 10.14 5.26 48.83
CA GLU A 4 10.20 4.19 47.84
C GLU A 4 10.33 4.66 46.38
N ILE A 5 11.48 4.39 45.75
CA ILE A 5 11.59 4.27 44.29
C ILE A 5 12.43 3.02 43.97
N SER A 6 11.83 1.85 44.14
CA SER A 6 12.33 0.61 43.53
C SER A 6 11.21 -0.37 43.23
N LYS A 7 10.13 0.12 42.62
CA LYS A 7 8.98 -0.71 42.25
C LYS A 7 8.24 -0.14 41.05
N ALA A 8 8.72 -0.44 39.84
CA ALA A 8 7.90 -0.58 38.63
C ALA A 8 8.78 -0.71 37.38
N MET A 9 9.41 -1.87 37.16
CA MET A 9 9.74 -2.34 35.80
C MET A 9 9.70 -3.88 35.68
N SER A 10 8.84 -4.54 36.46
CA SER A 10 8.26 -5.80 36.00
C SER A 10 7.17 -5.44 34.98
N GLY A 11 7.61 -5.05 33.78
CA GLY A 11 6.74 -5.03 32.61
C GLY A 11 6.18 -6.44 32.48
N GLY A 12 4.97 -6.63 32.97
CA GLY A 12 4.26 -7.89 32.86
C GLY A 12 4.28 -8.24 31.39
N ALA A 13 4.99 -9.32 31.05
CA ALA A 13 4.69 -10.06 29.86
C ALA A 13 3.19 -10.35 30.00
N ASN A 14 2.39 -9.56 29.28
CA ASN A 14 0.99 -9.86 29.09
C ASN A 14 1.03 -11.14 28.26
N THR A 15 1.13 -12.27 28.96
CA THR A 15 0.84 -13.60 28.47
C THR A 15 -0.63 -13.56 28.14
N GLY A 16 -0.96 -12.85 27.05
CA GLY A 16 -2.28 -12.81 26.47
C GLY A 16 -2.60 -14.25 26.20
N GLN A 17 -3.41 -14.82 27.09
CA GLN A 17 -3.96 -16.15 26.91
C GLN A 17 -4.57 -16.11 25.52
N THR A 18 -4.01 -16.89 24.60
CA THR A 18 -4.55 -17.04 23.27
C THR A 18 -5.89 -17.73 23.46
N GLU A 19 -6.94 -16.95 23.72
CA GLU A 19 -8.29 -17.46 23.81
C GLU A 19 -8.55 -18.23 22.51
N ASN A 20 -8.87 -19.51 22.63
CA ASN A 20 -9.21 -20.34 21.47
C ASN A 20 -10.35 -19.64 20.72
N LEU A 21 -10.21 -19.45 19.40
CA LEU A 21 -11.24 -18.86 18.55
C LEU A 21 -12.62 -19.49 18.82
N GLU A 22 -12.69 -20.80 19.00
CA GLU A 22 -13.93 -21.51 19.33
C GLU A 22 -14.54 -21.04 20.66
N SER A 23 -13.73 -20.74 21.67
CA SER A 23 -14.25 -20.25 22.95
C SER A 23 -14.81 -18.83 22.83
N ILE A 24 -14.17 -17.95 22.03
CA ILE A 24 -14.67 -16.60 21.73
C ILE A 24 -15.99 -16.69 20.95
N LEU A 25 -16.05 -17.56 19.94
CA LEU A 25 -17.25 -17.80 19.14
C LEU A 25 -18.43 -18.30 20.00
N ASN A 26 -18.15 -19.22 20.93
CA ASN A 26 -19.17 -19.83 21.80
C ASN A 26 -19.74 -18.86 22.85
N ARG A 27 -19.07 -17.75 23.16
CA ARG A 27 -19.60 -16.69 24.05
C ARG A 27 -20.77 -15.92 23.43
N GLY A 28 -20.98 -16.02 22.11
CA GLY A 28 -22.16 -15.47 21.43
C GLY A 28 -22.19 -13.94 21.28
N TYR A 29 -21.11 -13.23 21.59
CA TYR A 29 -21.06 -11.77 21.47
C TYR A 29 -21.00 -11.27 20.02
N GLY A 30 -20.47 -12.08 19.10
CA GLY A 30 -20.30 -11.70 17.69
C GLY A 30 -21.46 -12.16 16.81
N ASP A 31 -21.74 -11.41 15.75
CA ASP A 31 -22.73 -11.78 14.75
C ASP A 31 -22.26 -13.02 13.93
N PRO A 32 -23.01 -14.14 13.89
CA PRO A 32 -22.66 -15.32 13.11
C PRO A 32 -22.40 -15.05 11.62
N ARG A 33 -23.03 -14.01 11.04
CA ARG A 33 -22.82 -13.59 9.64
C ARG A 33 -21.40 -13.07 9.42
N PHE A 34 -20.81 -12.41 10.41
CA PHE A 34 -19.43 -11.92 10.36
C PHE A 34 -18.43 -13.07 10.24
N TYR A 35 -18.59 -14.13 11.04
CA TYR A 35 -17.71 -15.30 10.96
C TYR A 35 -17.89 -16.09 9.67
N ASN A 36 -19.11 -16.12 9.13
CA ASN A 36 -19.35 -16.66 7.80
C ASN A 36 -18.63 -15.84 6.71
N LEU A 37 -18.62 -14.51 6.82
CA LEU A 37 -17.85 -13.65 5.93
C LEU A 37 -16.35 -13.95 6.03
N LEU A 38 -15.79 -14.08 7.25
CA LEU A 38 -14.38 -14.42 7.44
C LEU A 38 -14.01 -15.78 6.80
N ARG A 39 -14.87 -16.80 6.93
CA ARG A 39 -14.66 -18.09 6.24
C ARG A 39 -14.63 -17.93 4.72
N LYS A 40 -15.57 -17.17 4.15
CA LYS A 40 -15.57 -16.86 2.70
C LYS A 40 -14.30 -16.11 2.29
N MET A 41 -13.84 -15.15 3.10
CA MET A 41 -12.60 -14.40 2.85
C MET A 41 -11.36 -15.30 2.91
N ALA A 42 -11.30 -16.26 3.83
CA ALA A 42 -10.19 -17.20 3.92
C ALA A 42 -10.08 -18.08 2.66
N ILE A 43 -11.21 -18.58 2.16
CA ILE A 43 -11.28 -19.35 0.90
C ILE A 43 -10.85 -18.46 -0.28
N LEU A 44 -11.38 -17.24 -0.36
CA LEU A 44 -11.05 -16.30 -1.43
C LEU A 44 -9.56 -15.93 -1.44
N HIS A 45 -8.98 -15.71 -0.26
CA HIS A 45 -7.56 -15.41 -0.10
C HIS A 45 -6.70 -16.53 -0.68
N GLY A 46 -6.97 -17.79 -0.30
CA GLY A 46 -6.24 -18.94 -0.84
C GLY A 46 -6.37 -19.06 -2.36
N SER A 47 -7.58 -18.86 -2.89
CA SER A 47 -7.85 -18.91 -4.33
C SER A 47 -7.10 -17.82 -5.11
N LYS A 48 -7.21 -16.56 -4.68
CA LYS A 48 -6.56 -15.41 -5.33
C LYS A 48 -5.04 -15.44 -5.22
N ASN A 49 -4.52 -15.97 -4.13
CA ASN A 49 -3.08 -16.01 -3.89
C ASN A 49 -2.41 -17.25 -4.50
N LYS A 50 -3.18 -18.19 -5.06
CA LYS A 50 -2.67 -19.47 -5.54
C LYS A 50 -1.61 -19.33 -6.63
N ASP A 51 -1.75 -18.37 -7.53
CA ASP A 51 -0.75 -18.14 -8.59
C ASP A 51 0.54 -17.50 -8.03
N TYR A 52 0.40 -16.62 -7.04
CA TYR A 52 1.53 -15.91 -6.42
C TYR A 52 2.30 -16.74 -5.38
N ALA A 53 1.60 -17.65 -4.68
CA ALA A 53 2.17 -18.49 -3.63
C ALA A 53 3.03 -19.65 -4.16
N GLN A 54 3.06 -19.87 -5.48
CA GLN A 54 3.77 -20.99 -6.12
C GLN A 54 5.22 -20.67 -6.50
N GLY A 55 5.71 -19.44 -6.28
CA GLY A 55 7.05 -18.99 -6.64
C GLY A 55 8.22 -19.55 -5.81
N GLY A 56 8.15 -20.79 -5.34
CA GLY A 56 9.24 -21.46 -4.62
C GLY A 56 9.43 -20.99 -3.16
N LYS A 57 10.69 -20.80 -2.73
CA LYS A 57 11.08 -20.57 -1.32
C LYS A 57 10.45 -19.32 -0.66
N GLN A 58 9.91 -18.40 -1.44
CA GLN A 58 9.35 -17.13 -0.95
C GLN A 58 7.90 -17.25 -0.45
N GLY A 59 7.25 -18.40 -0.66
CA GLY A 59 5.95 -18.72 -0.09
C GLY A 59 4.81 -17.81 -0.55
N HIS A 60 3.77 -17.72 0.28
CA HIS A 60 2.51 -17.05 -0.03
C HIS A 60 2.60 -15.52 -0.16
N LEU A 61 3.73 -14.89 0.19
CA LEU A 61 3.96 -13.44 0.02
C LEU A 61 5.09 -13.14 -0.98
N GLY A 62 5.47 -14.13 -1.82
CA GLY A 62 6.64 -14.01 -2.68
C GLY A 62 6.55 -12.88 -3.70
N ASN A 63 5.37 -12.62 -4.25
CA ASN A 63 5.12 -11.51 -5.17
C ASN A 63 5.40 -10.14 -4.51
N PHE A 64 4.88 -9.90 -3.31
CA PHE A 64 5.11 -8.66 -2.57
C PHE A 64 6.60 -8.47 -2.25
N THR A 65 7.28 -9.57 -1.90
CA THR A 65 8.72 -9.54 -1.61
C THR A 65 9.54 -9.18 -2.85
N ARG A 66 9.25 -9.80 -4.01
CA ARG A 66 9.98 -9.53 -5.26
C ARG A 66 9.71 -8.13 -5.80
N VAL A 67 8.44 -7.73 -5.89
CA VAL A 67 8.07 -6.39 -6.38
C VAL A 67 8.67 -5.31 -5.48
N SER A 68 8.58 -5.45 -4.15
CA SER A 68 9.19 -4.48 -3.24
C SER A 68 10.72 -4.44 -3.35
N ALA A 69 11.39 -5.59 -3.57
CA ALA A 69 12.82 -5.62 -3.80
C ALA A 69 13.22 -4.88 -5.09
N ILE A 70 12.44 -5.02 -6.18
CA ILE A 70 12.65 -4.28 -7.43
C ILE A 70 12.47 -2.78 -7.20
N LYS A 71 11.39 -2.36 -6.52
CA LYS A 71 11.12 -0.94 -6.23
C LYS A 71 12.27 -0.26 -5.47
N LYS A 72 12.91 -0.98 -4.53
CA LYS A 72 14.06 -0.49 -3.77
C LYS A 72 15.29 -0.18 -4.63
N LEU A 73 15.40 -0.74 -5.83
CA LEU A 73 16.50 -0.44 -6.75
C LEU A 73 16.39 0.98 -7.35
N TYR A 74 15.24 1.65 -7.21
CA TYR A 74 14.96 2.96 -7.79
C TYR A 74 14.45 3.96 -6.74
N PRO A 75 15.30 4.40 -5.79
CA PRO A 75 14.88 5.23 -4.66
C PRO A 75 14.42 6.65 -5.04
N GLY A 76 14.80 7.16 -6.22
CA GLY A 76 14.35 8.46 -6.74
C GLY A 76 13.09 8.39 -7.60
N PHE A 77 12.52 7.19 -7.80
CA PHE A 77 11.34 7.01 -8.62
C PHE A 77 10.08 7.20 -7.76
N ASP A 78 9.20 8.12 -8.16
CA ASP A 78 7.93 8.35 -7.46
C ASP A 78 6.91 7.29 -7.84
N TRP A 79 6.87 6.21 -7.04
CA TRP A 79 5.90 5.12 -7.16
C TRP A 79 4.45 5.53 -6.88
N SER A 80 4.20 6.72 -6.33
CA SER A 80 2.85 7.21 -6.03
C SER A 80 2.24 8.05 -7.15
N SER A 81 3.05 8.52 -8.11
CA SER A 81 2.58 9.23 -9.30
C SER A 81 1.68 8.33 -10.18
N PRO A 82 0.80 8.92 -11.02
CA PRO A 82 0.06 8.15 -12.03
C PRO A 82 1.01 7.34 -12.94
N PHE A 83 2.11 7.96 -13.41
CA PHE A 83 3.14 7.28 -14.19
C PHE A 83 3.75 6.12 -13.42
N GLY A 84 4.15 6.34 -12.16
CA GLY A 84 4.73 5.32 -11.30
C GLY A 84 3.77 4.16 -10.99
N THR A 85 2.48 4.45 -10.87
CA THR A 85 1.43 3.43 -10.69
C THR A 85 1.28 2.56 -11.94
N ALA A 86 1.35 3.15 -13.14
CA ALA A 86 1.32 2.38 -14.39
C ALA A 86 2.53 1.44 -14.51
N ILE A 87 3.73 1.93 -14.13
CA ILE A 87 4.95 1.09 -14.08
C ILE A 87 4.80 -0.04 -13.05
N ASP A 88 4.19 0.21 -11.89
CA ASP A 88 3.95 -0.84 -10.88
C ASP A 88 3.02 -1.95 -11.40
N TYR A 89 1.94 -1.58 -12.09
CA TYR A 89 1.04 -2.56 -12.69
C TYR A 89 1.70 -3.35 -13.82
N MET A 90 2.52 -2.69 -14.64
CA MET A 90 3.34 -3.36 -15.65
C MET A 90 4.29 -4.39 -15.02
N LEU A 91 5.02 -4.00 -13.96
CA LEU A 91 5.93 -4.90 -13.24
C LEU A 91 5.20 -6.09 -12.64
N LYS A 92 4.00 -5.89 -12.09
CA LYS A 92 3.19 -6.96 -11.53
C LYS A 92 2.81 -8.01 -12.58
N GLN A 93 2.40 -7.57 -13.77
CA GLN A 93 2.02 -8.49 -14.86
C GLN A 93 3.25 -9.24 -15.41
N LEU A 94 4.39 -8.55 -15.50
CA LEU A 94 5.65 -9.17 -15.88
C LEU A 94 6.11 -10.23 -14.87
N ASP A 95 6.06 -9.95 -13.57
CA ASP A 95 6.38 -10.94 -12.52
C ASP A 95 5.47 -12.16 -12.60
N ALA A 96 4.16 -11.96 -12.81
CA ALA A 96 3.21 -13.05 -12.97
C ALA A 96 3.55 -13.93 -14.19
N ALA A 97 3.87 -13.33 -15.35
CA ALA A 97 4.28 -14.05 -16.55
C ALA A 97 5.56 -14.87 -16.33
N MET A 98 6.58 -14.27 -15.70
CA MET A 98 7.84 -14.95 -15.41
C MET A 98 7.66 -16.11 -14.42
N ILE A 99 6.80 -15.96 -13.42
CA ILE A 99 6.49 -17.05 -12.49
C ILE A 99 5.85 -18.21 -13.22
N LEU A 100 4.79 -17.97 -14.02
CA LEU A 100 4.11 -19.02 -14.80
C LEU A 100 5.10 -19.76 -15.72
N TYR A 101 5.99 -19.01 -16.38
CA TYR A 101 7.05 -19.57 -17.20
C TYR A 101 7.99 -20.46 -16.37
N SER A 102 8.49 -19.95 -15.24
CA SER A 102 9.46 -20.67 -14.41
C SER A 102 8.92 -21.96 -13.79
N VAL A 103 7.62 -22.00 -13.45
CA VAL A 103 7.00 -23.18 -12.83
C VAL A 103 6.49 -24.18 -13.87
N GLY A 104 6.45 -23.79 -15.16
CA GLY A 104 5.99 -24.65 -16.25
C GLY A 104 4.51 -25.03 -16.15
N ARG A 105 3.65 -24.13 -15.65
CA ARG A 105 2.22 -24.41 -15.42
C ARG A 105 1.32 -23.30 -15.98
N GLN A 106 0.08 -23.70 -16.25
CA GLN A 106 -1.00 -22.76 -16.58
C GLN A 106 -1.49 -22.03 -15.32
N SER A 107 -1.96 -20.79 -15.51
CA SER A 107 -2.55 -20.00 -14.44
C SER A 107 -3.82 -20.66 -13.90
N VAL A 108 -4.03 -20.60 -12.59
CA VAL A 108 -5.29 -21.04 -11.99
C VAL A 108 -6.39 -19.99 -12.15
N THR A 109 -6.01 -18.72 -12.27
CA THR A 109 -6.94 -17.62 -12.52
C THR A 109 -7.39 -17.54 -13.98
N GLY A 110 -6.76 -18.31 -14.88
CA GLY A 110 -7.14 -18.46 -16.29
C GLY A 110 -6.40 -17.55 -17.27
N GLU A 111 -5.59 -16.60 -16.77
CA GLU A 111 -4.80 -15.69 -17.59
C GLU A 111 -3.40 -16.28 -17.81
N ASN A 112 -3.10 -16.72 -19.04
CA ASN A 112 -1.82 -17.35 -19.36
C ASN A 112 -0.75 -16.29 -19.67
N ILE A 113 0.46 -16.77 -19.98
CA ILE A 113 1.61 -15.92 -20.28
C ILE A 113 1.30 -14.89 -21.40
N PRO A 114 0.68 -15.25 -22.54
CA PRO A 114 0.39 -14.28 -23.59
C PRO A 114 -0.52 -13.13 -23.14
N GLU A 115 -1.57 -13.41 -22.38
CA GLU A 115 -2.50 -12.39 -21.87
C GLU A 115 -1.79 -11.45 -20.89
N ARG A 116 -0.94 -12.00 -20.01
CA ARG A 116 -0.11 -11.19 -19.10
C ARG A 116 0.87 -10.29 -19.85
N LEU A 117 1.46 -10.77 -20.94
CA LEU A 117 2.36 -9.97 -21.78
C LEU A 117 1.60 -8.91 -22.60
N GLN A 118 0.34 -9.16 -22.98
CA GLN A 118 -0.52 -8.14 -23.57
C GLN A 118 -0.80 -7.02 -22.54
N ASP A 119 -1.09 -7.36 -21.28
CA ASP A 119 -1.25 -6.35 -20.22
C ASP A 119 0.01 -5.50 -20.06
N VAL A 120 1.20 -6.11 -20.11
CA VAL A 120 2.49 -5.38 -20.08
C VAL A 120 2.56 -4.36 -21.23
N ALA A 121 2.17 -4.76 -22.44
CA ALA A 121 2.15 -3.85 -23.59
C ALA A 121 1.15 -2.70 -23.39
N ILE A 122 -0.05 -2.98 -22.90
CA ILE A 122 -1.07 -1.95 -22.60
C ILE A 122 -0.56 -0.97 -21.54
N TYR A 123 -0.03 -1.46 -20.42
CA TYR A 123 0.49 -0.59 -19.36
C TYR A 123 1.71 0.22 -19.81
N SER A 124 2.55 -0.32 -20.70
CA SER A 124 3.65 0.45 -21.29
C SER A 124 3.17 1.62 -22.14
N GLY A 125 2.08 1.44 -22.90
CA GLY A 125 1.43 2.50 -23.67
C GLY A 125 0.83 3.57 -22.76
N ILE A 126 0.10 3.17 -21.72
CA ILE A 126 -0.47 4.09 -20.72
C ILE A 126 0.64 4.88 -20.02
N ALA A 127 1.71 4.21 -19.58
CA ALA A 127 2.84 4.86 -18.94
C ALA A 127 3.50 5.90 -19.86
N THR A 128 3.58 5.62 -21.16
CA THR A 128 4.10 6.59 -22.15
C THR A 128 3.25 7.85 -22.21
N LEU A 129 1.92 7.71 -22.25
CA LEU A 129 0.99 8.85 -22.29
C LEU A 129 1.07 9.67 -20.99
N LEU A 130 1.06 9.00 -19.83
CA LEU A 130 1.15 9.68 -18.53
C LEU A 130 2.46 10.44 -18.37
N TRP A 131 3.58 9.87 -18.85
CA TRP A 131 4.86 10.56 -18.87
C TRP A 131 4.80 11.83 -19.73
N GLN A 132 4.19 11.75 -20.92
CA GLN A 132 4.04 12.90 -21.81
C GLN A 132 3.19 14.00 -21.15
N ASP A 133 2.08 13.64 -20.52
CA ASP A 133 1.22 14.57 -19.79
C ASP A 133 2.01 15.29 -18.68
N GLU A 134 2.82 14.57 -17.90
CA GLU A 134 3.69 15.15 -16.86
C GLU A 134 4.70 16.16 -17.42
N GLN A 135 5.20 15.94 -18.65
CA GLN A 135 6.11 16.89 -19.31
C GLN A 135 5.38 18.12 -19.87
N MET A 136 4.12 17.98 -20.26
CA MET A 136 3.32 19.06 -20.87
C MET A 136 2.70 19.99 -19.84
N VAL A 137 2.56 19.59 -18.58
CA VAL A 137 2.15 20.49 -17.50
C VAL A 137 3.26 21.54 -17.32
N PRO A 138 3.00 22.84 -17.57
CA PRO A 138 3.98 23.87 -17.27
C PRO A 138 4.35 23.71 -15.80
N LYS A 139 5.65 23.57 -15.50
CA LYS A 139 6.14 23.67 -14.13
C LYS A 139 5.83 25.09 -13.68
N ILE A 140 4.63 25.30 -13.14
CA ILE A 140 4.26 26.53 -12.45
C ILE A 140 5.36 26.65 -11.40
N ASN A 141 6.23 27.64 -11.59
CA ASN A 141 7.38 27.84 -10.73
C ASN A 141 6.87 27.83 -9.29
N ALA A 142 7.13 26.75 -8.55
CA ALA A 142 6.83 26.61 -7.13
C ALA A 142 7.72 27.53 -6.26
N LYS A 143 8.23 28.63 -6.84
CA LYS A 143 8.86 29.76 -6.15
C LYS A 143 7.83 30.82 -5.75
N SER A 144 6.62 30.39 -5.40
CA SER A 144 5.62 31.26 -4.77
C SER A 144 4.98 30.56 -3.56
N GLU A 145 5.75 29.78 -2.83
CA GLU A 145 5.53 29.75 -1.37
C GLU A 145 5.96 31.12 -0.84
N ARG A 146 5.05 32.10 -0.92
CA ARG A 146 5.18 33.28 -0.07
C ARG A 146 5.04 32.74 1.34
N ALA A 147 6.09 32.88 2.15
CA ALA A 147 6.03 32.55 3.56
C ALA A 147 4.75 33.15 4.16
N PRO A 148 4.04 32.42 5.04
CA PRO A 148 2.83 32.95 5.65
C PRO A 148 3.15 34.29 6.31
N ILE A 149 2.31 35.29 6.06
CA ILE A 149 2.55 36.63 6.59
C ILE A 149 1.93 36.68 7.99
N PHE A 150 2.73 37.04 8.99
CA PHE A 150 2.24 37.29 10.33
C PHE A 150 1.39 38.57 10.33
N CYS A 151 0.16 38.48 10.83
CA CYS A 151 -0.73 39.63 10.94
C CYS A 151 -0.66 40.22 12.36
N ASP A 152 -0.10 41.42 12.48
CA ASP A 152 0.04 42.11 13.78
C ASP A 152 -1.30 42.50 14.42
N ILE A 153 -2.39 42.49 13.65
CA ILE A 153 -3.74 42.83 14.14
C ILE A 153 -4.36 41.65 14.90
N CYS A 154 -4.21 40.43 14.39
CA CYS A 154 -4.85 39.24 14.98
C CYS A 154 -3.86 38.27 15.66
N GLY A 155 -2.55 38.43 15.44
CA GLY A 155 -1.52 37.56 16.01
C GLY A 155 -1.38 36.18 15.34
N TYR A 156 -1.97 35.99 14.14
CA TYR A 156 -1.92 34.72 13.41
C TYR A 156 -1.20 34.83 12.06
N PHE A 157 -0.64 33.71 11.62
CA PHE A 157 -0.04 33.54 10.29
C PHE A 157 -1.12 33.25 9.25
N HIS A 158 -1.23 34.10 8.22
CA HIS A 158 -2.19 33.91 7.14
C HIS A 158 -1.50 33.47 5.83
N PRO A 159 -2.07 32.50 5.10
CA PRO A 159 -1.52 32.03 3.83
C PRO A 159 -1.74 33.00 2.65
N PHE A 160 -2.52 34.08 2.80
CA PHE A 160 -2.85 35.03 1.73
C PHE A 160 -2.81 36.50 2.22
N GLN A 161 -2.64 37.45 1.28
CA GLN A 161 -2.47 38.89 1.57
C GLN A 161 -3.60 39.48 2.43
N ILE A 162 -3.18 40.31 3.39
CA ILE A 162 -3.91 40.94 4.49
C ILE A 162 -4.92 41.98 3.97
N GLU A 163 -5.96 41.55 3.26
CA GLU A 163 -7.06 42.46 2.88
C GLU A 163 -8.37 42.14 3.61
N GLN A 164 -8.45 40.99 4.27
CA GLN A 164 -9.60 40.60 5.10
C GLN A 164 -9.51 41.05 6.56
N CYS A 165 -8.32 41.35 7.11
CA CYS A 165 -8.19 41.79 8.51
C CYS A 165 -8.65 43.23 8.77
N ARG A 166 -8.92 44.05 7.75
CA ARG A 166 -9.42 45.43 7.92
C ARG A 166 -10.93 45.56 8.11
N LYS A 167 -11.68 44.44 8.12
CA LYS A 167 -13.16 44.45 8.20
C LYS A 167 -13.73 43.89 9.53
N LEU A 168 -12.88 43.64 10.51
CA LEU A 168 -13.26 43.31 11.89
C LEU A 168 -12.75 44.42 12.81
#